data_AF-A0A6N3YWN7-F1
#
_entry.id   AF-A0A6N3YWN7-F1
#
_cell.length_a   1.000
_cell.length_b   1.000
_cell.length_c   1.000
_cell.angle_alpha   90.00
_cell.angle_beta   90.00
_cell.angle_gamma   90.00
#
_symmetry.space_group_name_H-M   'P 1'
#
loop_
_entity.id
_entity.type
_entity.pdbx_description
1 polymer ?
#
loop_
_entity_poly.entity_id
_entity_poly.type
_entity_poly.pdbx_seq_one_letter_code
_entity_poly.pdbx_strand_id
1 'polypeptide(L)'
;MDILLLSNGKIAGNNHVMEFASEAIIEQIQRTKAKNLVLIPYAVIRSSHDDRVALVQQTFDHLGLDCKVTGLHRSEDPVKTIQEADGILVSGGNTWVLNKTLHDLGLIGPIRKAVLDNGVPYIGWSAGTNIGCPTIRTTNDMPIITGAILPSLNLVPFQINPHYLEASVEGHFGETRDERIQEFLEVNKHEPVVGIPEGTWLHILDGKLSYHTANEKPLKLFSHGKEPVYYGAGDDIQFLMAHSC
;
A
#
# COMPACT_ATOMS: atom_id res chain seq x y z
N MET A 1 -2.45 -12.24 10.52
CA MET A 1 -2.54 -11.19 9.47
C MET A 1 -1.39 -11.39 8.51
N ASP A 2 -1.63 -11.30 7.21
CA ASP A 2 -0.59 -11.39 6.17
C ASP A 2 -0.79 -10.23 5.17
N ILE A 3 0.05 -9.19 5.25
CA ILE A 3 -0.15 -7.91 4.57
C ILE A 3 1.15 -7.49 3.87
N LEU A 4 1.08 -7.28 2.55
CA LEU A 4 2.16 -6.71 1.75
C LEU A 4 1.82 -5.27 1.35
N LEU A 5 2.70 -4.33 1.68
CA LEU A 5 2.58 -2.90 1.38
C LEU A 5 3.76 -2.47 0.50
N LEU A 6 3.56 -2.46 -0.81
CA LEU A 6 4.58 -2.21 -1.83
C LEU A 6 4.65 -0.73 -2.18
N SER A 7 5.86 -0.16 -2.19
CA SER A 7 6.02 1.28 -2.49
C SER A 7 5.45 1.67 -3.85
N ASN A 8 5.64 0.84 -4.88
CA ASN A 8 5.25 1.11 -6.25
C ASN A 8 4.79 -0.14 -6.97
N GLY A 9 4.20 0.03 -8.16
CA GLY A 9 3.70 -1.09 -8.96
C GLY A 9 4.78 -1.77 -9.82
N LYS A 10 5.89 -1.12 -10.16
CA LYS A 10 6.87 -1.67 -11.11
C LYS A 10 8.18 -0.90 -11.05
N ILE A 11 9.32 -1.58 -11.13
CA ILE A 11 10.66 -0.97 -11.29
C ILE A 11 11.21 -1.19 -12.70
N ALA A 12 12.29 -0.49 -13.05
CA ALA A 12 12.97 -0.68 -14.32
C ALA A 12 13.42 -2.14 -14.50
N GLY A 13 13.23 -2.69 -15.70
CA GLY A 13 13.58 -4.08 -16.03
C GLY A 13 12.44 -5.08 -15.84
N ASN A 14 11.46 -4.81 -14.96
CA ASN A 14 10.29 -5.67 -14.82
C ASN A 14 9.45 -5.63 -16.12
N ASN A 15 8.71 -6.69 -16.38
CA ASN A 15 7.70 -6.76 -17.43
C ASN A 15 6.27 -6.73 -16.87
N HIS A 16 6.08 -7.28 -15.67
CA HIS A 16 4.80 -7.38 -14.97
C HIS A 16 4.70 -6.42 -13.78
N VAL A 17 3.48 -6.16 -13.32
CA VAL A 17 3.24 -5.35 -12.12
C VAL A 17 3.59 -6.18 -10.88
N MET A 18 4.17 -5.57 -9.85
CA MET A 18 4.60 -6.20 -8.59
C MET A 18 5.69 -7.27 -8.71
N GLU A 19 6.26 -7.48 -9.91
CA GLU A 19 7.25 -8.53 -10.16
C GLU A 19 8.52 -8.44 -9.29
N PHE A 20 8.89 -7.26 -8.80
CA PHE A 20 10.04 -7.11 -7.90
C PHE A 20 9.81 -7.74 -6.51
N ALA A 21 8.55 -7.99 -6.15
CA ALA A 21 8.13 -8.62 -4.90
C ALA A 21 7.60 -10.05 -5.12
N SER A 22 7.94 -10.68 -6.26
CA SER A 22 7.40 -11.98 -6.67
C SER A 22 7.55 -13.06 -5.61
N GLU A 23 8.71 -13.17 -4.97
CA GLU A 23 8.96 -14.16 -3.91
C GLU A 23 7.98 -14.01 -2.76
N ALA A 24 7.82 -12.79 -2.22
CA ALA A 24 6.88 -12.52 -1.14
C ALA A 24 5.42 -12.80 -1.52
N ILE A 25 5.02 -12.47 -2.77
CA ILE A 25 3.68 -12.75 -3.28
C ILE A 25 3.45 -14.26 -3.40
N ILE A 26 4.40 -14.98 -3.99
CA ILE A 26 4.32 -16.45 -4.14
C ILE A 26 4.18 -17.09 -2.77
N GLU A 27 5.03 -16.73 -1.82
CA GLU A 27 4.98 -17.26 -0.47
C GLU A 27 3.66 -16.96 0.24
N GLN A 28 3.16 -15.72 0.17
CA GLN A 28 1.88 -15.35 0.78
C GLN A 28 0.74 -16.19 0.20
N ILE A 29 0.66 -16.33 -1.12
CA ILE A 29 -0.41 -17.11 -1.77
C ILE A 29 -0.30 -18.60 -1.44
N GLN A 30 0.91 -19.16 -1.40
CA GLN A 30 1.12 -20.57 -0.99
C GLN A 30 0.72 -20.81 0.47
N ARG A 31 1.08 -19.89 1.36
CA ARG A 31 0.80 -19.96 2.80
C ARG A 31 -0.71 -19.88 3.09
N THR A 32 -1.39 -18.95 2.43
CA THR A 32 -2.82 -18.64 2.63
C THR A 32 -3.72 -19.56 1.81
N LYS A 33 -3.17 -20.18 0.75
CA LYS A 33 -3.91 -20.98 -0.24
C LYS A 33 -5.02 -20.20 -0.94
N ALA A 34 -4.88 -18.88 -1.04
CA ALA A 34 -5.89 -18.02 -1.64
C ALA A 34 -6.12 -18.39 -3.13
N LYS A 35 -7.38 -18.61 -3.52
CA LYS A 35 -7.77 -18.98 -4.88
C LYS A 35 -8.55 -17.89 -5.58
N ASN A 36 -9.43 -17.19 -4.88
CA ASN A 36 -10.27 -16.13 -5.40
C ASN A 36 -9.84 -14.79 -4.82
N LEU A 37 -9.01 -14.08 -5.57
CA LEU A 37 -8.50 -12.76 -5.20
C LEU A 37 -9.41 -11.68 -5.76
N VAL A 38 -9.75 -10.70 -4.94
CA VAL A 38 -10.54 -9.53 -5.34
C VAL A 38 -9.63 -8.33 -5.46
N LEU A 39 -9.53 -7.77 -6.67
CA LEU A 39 -8.82 -6.53 -6.94
C LEU A 39 -9.75 -5.34 -6.79
N ILE A 40 -9.31 -4.35 -6.04
CA ILE A 40 -9.92 -3.02 -5.92
C ILE A 40 -9.16 -2.06 -6.86
N PRO A 41 -9.73 -1.69 -8.02
CA PRO A 41 -9.03 -0.92 -9.04
C PRO A 41 -9.35 0.59 -9.01
N TYR A 42 -10.09 1.08 -8.00
CA TYR A 42 -10.69 2.43 -8.00
C TYR A 42 -9.68 3.59 -8.03
N ALA A 43 -8.39 3.34 -7.76
CA ALA A 43 -7.34 4.34 -7.96
C ALA A 43 -7.08 4.66 -9.44
N VAL A 44 -7.47 3.77 -10.36
CA VAL A 44 -7.21 3.90 -11.80
C VAL A 44 -8.22 4.88 -12.44
N ILE A 45 -7.69 5.92 -13.08
CA ILE A 45 -8.48 7.00 -13.71
C ILE A 45 -8.33 7.03 -15.23
N ARG A 46 -7.11 6.82 -15.75
CA ARG A 46 -6.77 7.04 -17.16
C ARG A 46 -6.97 5.82 -18.05
N SER A 47 -7.19 4.64 -17.47
CA SER A 47 -7.33 3.37 -18.19
C SER A 47 -8.49 2.56 -17.63
N SER A 48 -8.86 1.46 -18.29
CA SER A 48 -9.94 0.61 -17.80
C SER A 48 -9.55 -0.09 -16.49
N HIS A 49 -10.53 -0.26 -15.61
CA HIS A 49 -10.41 -1.13 -14.44
C HIS A 49 -10.24 -2.60 -14.86
N ASP A 50 -10.82 -3.01 -15.99
CA ASP A 50 -10.65 -4.36 -16.54
C ASP A 50 -9.21 -4.61 -17.01
N ASP A 51 -8.60 -3.64 -17.67
CA ASP A 51 -7.20 -3.75 -18.10
C ASP A 51 -6.27 -3.90 -16.88
N ARG A 52 -6.60 -3.20 -15.78
CA ARG A 52 -5.87 -3.35 -14.51
C ARG A 52 -6.05 -4.75 -13.92
N VAL A 53 -7.25 -5.32 -13.93
CA VAL A 53 -7.49 -6.71 -13.51
C VAL A 53 -6.70 -7.68 -14.37
N ALA A 54 -6.74 -7.52 -15.69
CA ALA A 54 -6.02 -8.38 -16.63
C ALA A 54 -4.50 -8.32 -16.41
N LEU A 55 -3.93 -7.15 -16.17
CA LEU A 55 -2.49 -6.99 -15.88
C LEU A 55 -2.08 -7.70 -14.58
N VAL A 56 -2.93 -7.64 -13.55
CA VAL A 56 -2.67 -8.36 -12.29
C VAL A 56 -2.82 -9.87 -12.51
N GLN A 57 -3.86 -10.34 -13.19
CA GLN A 57 -4.00 -11.76 -13.54
C GLN A 57 -2.77 -12.28 -14.30
N GLN A 58 -2.31 -11.55 -15.33
CA GLN A 58 -1.12 -11.91 -16.10
C GLN A 58 0.14 -12.03 -15.22
N THR A 59 0.25 -11.22 -14.18
CA THR A 59 1.35 -11.34 -13.22
C THR A 59 1.25 -12.65 -12.47
N PHE A 60 0.08 -12.97 -11.92
CA PHE A 60 -0.11 -14.20 -11.14
C PHE A 60 0.06 -15.46 -12.01
N ASP A 61 -0.41 -15.42 -13.26
CA ASP A 61 -0.18 -16.46 -14.26
C ASP A 61 1.33 -16.63 -14.54
N HIS A 62 2.05 -15.52 -14.73
CA HIS A 62 3.51 -15.52 -14.94
C HIS A 62 4.26 -16.13 -13.75
N LEU A 63 3.80 -15.89 -12.53
CA LEU A 63 4.35 -16.46 -11.30
C LEU A 63 3.92 -17.92 -11.05
N GLY A 64 3.11 -18.51 -11.93
CA GLY A 64 2.63 -19.89 -11.81
C GLY A 64 1.64 -20.09 -10.66
N LEU A 65 0.95 -19.04 -10.24
CA LEU A 65 -0.01 -19.08 -9.14
C LEU A 65 -1.39 -19.49 -9.65
N ASP A 66 -1.86 -20.67 -9.22
CA ASP A 66 -3.21 -21.16 -9.51
C ASP A 66 -4.25 -20.40 -8.66
N CYS A 67 -4.59 -19.19 -9.10
CA CYS A 67 -5.60 -18.33 -8.51
C CYS A 67 -6.22 -17.42 -9.58
N LYS A 68 -7.40 -16.89 -9.26
CA LYS A 68 -8.19 -16.03 -10.13
C LYS A 68 -8.35 -14.66 -9.49
N VAL A 69 -8.06 -13.62 -10.27
CA VAL A 69 -8.26 -12.23 -9.91
C VAL A 69 -9.57 -11.74 -10.51
N THR A 70 -10.44 -11.17 -9.68
CA THR A 70 -11.71 -10.56 -10.09
C THR A 70 -11.73 -9.09 -9.69
N GLY A 71 -12.27 -8.22 -10.54
CA GLY A 71 -12.37 -6.79 -10.24
C GLY A 71 -13.62 -6.47 -9.43
N LEU A 72 -13.46 -5.80 -8.29
CA LEU A 72 -14.57 -5.38 -7.44
C LEU A 72 -15.53 -4.40 -8.15
N HIS A 73 -15.04 -3.66 -9.14
CA HIS A 73 -15.85 -2.73 -9.96
C HIS A 73 -16.95 -3.42 -10.78
N ARG A 74 -16.90 -4.75 -10.93
CA ARG A 74 -17.94 -5.56 -11.59
C ARG A 74 -18.96 -6.16 -10.62
N SER A 75 -18.75 -6.01 -9.30
CA SER A 75 -19.62 -6.63 -8.31
C SER A 75 -20.93 -5.86 -8.15
N GLU A 76 -22.04 -6.59 -8.11
CA GLU A 76 -23.37 -6.05 -7.75
C GLU A 76 -23.48 -5.79 -6.24
N ASP A 77 -22.76 -6.58 -5.43
CA ASP A 77 -22.68 -6.43 -3.97
C ASP A 77 -21.20 -6.45 -3.55
N PRO A 78 -20.52 -5.29 -3.59
CA PRO A 78 -19.10 -5.22 -3.31
C PRO A 78 -18.77 -5.55 -1.84
N VAL A 79 -19.70 -5.34 -0.91
CA VAL A 79 -19.51 -5.71 0.51
C VAL A 79 -19.46 -7.22 0.64
N LYS A 80 -20.42 -7.94 0.07
CA LYS A 80 -20.44 -9.40 0.07
C LYS A 80 -19.23 -9.98 -0.65
N THR A 81 -18.85 -9.40 -1.79
CA THR A 81 -17.65 -9.85 -2.53
C THR A 81 -16.37 -9.75 -1.69
N ILE A 82 -16.20 -8.69 -0.89
CA ILE A 82 -15.06 -8.59 0.04
C ILE A 82 -15.13 -9.62 1.17
N GLN A 83 -16.32 -9.92 1.68
CA GLN A 83 -16.50 -10.91 2.75
C GLN A 83 -16.20 -12.35 2.31
N GLU A 84 -16.41 -12.65 1.02
CA GLU A 84 -16.20 -13.97 0.42
C GLU A 84 -14.82 -14.12 -0.26
N ALA A 85 -14.00 -13.06 -0.29
CA ALA A 85 -12.71 -13.07 -0.94
C ALA A 85 -11.68 -13.91 -0.15
N ASP A 86 -10.89 -14.72 -0.86
CA ASP A 86 -9.75 -15.43 -0.27
C ASP A 86 -8.53 -14.52 -0.09
N GLY A 87 -8.52 -13.36 -0.76
CA GLY A 87 -7.49 -12.34 -0.64
C GLY A 87 -7.89 -11.03 -1.32
N ILE A 88 -7.34 -9.93 -0.81
CA ILE A 88 -7.67 -8.58 -1.26
C ILE A 88 -6.43 -7.94 -1.88
N LEU A 89 -6.58 -7.46 -3.10
CA LEU A 89 -5.56 -6.71 -3.83
C LEU A 89 -6.04 -5.26 -3.99
N VAL A 90 -5.16 -4.28 -3.78
CA VAL A 90 -5.51 -2.86 -3.97
C VAL A 90 -4.51 -2.17 -4.89
N SER A 91 -5.05 -1.69 -6.00
CA SER A 91 -4.26 -1.11 -7.08
C SER A 91 -3.76 0.31 -6.76
N GLY A 92 -2.54 0.59 -7.20
CA GLY A 92 -2.01 1.95 -7.33
C GLY A 92 -2.75 2.79 -8.38
N GLY A 93 -2.62 4.12 -8.26
CA GLY A 93 -3.33 5.14 -9.04
C GLY A 93 -3.43 6.41 -8.21
N ASN A 94 -4.56 7.12 -8.23
CA ASN A 94 -4.78 8.27 -7.35
C ASN A 94 -5.44 7.86 -6.02
N THR A 95 -4.75 8.14 -4.92
CA THR A 95 -5.14 7.78 -3.55
C THR A 95 -6.41 8.50 -3.09
N TRP A 96 -6.62 9.76 -3.50
CA TRP A 96 -7.82 10.51 -3.13
C TRP A 96 -9.08 9.88 -3.73
N VAL A 97 -9.05 9.56 -5.03
CA VAL A 97 -10.16 8.88 -5.72
C VAL A 97 -10.41 7.49 -5.13
N LEU A 98 -9.36 6.71 -4.87
CA LEU A 98 -9.47 5.42 -4.21
C LEU A 98 -10.17 5.54 -2.85
N ASN A 99 -9.64 6.38 -1.95
CA ASN A 99 -10.15 6.48 -0.59
C ASN A 99 -11.60 6.96 -0.57
N LYS A 100 -11.92 8.00 -1.35
CA LYS A 100 -13.30 8.49 -1.43
C LYS A 100 -14.25 7.42 -1.94
N THR A 101 -13.87 6.68 -2.99
CA THR A 101 -14.71 5.60 -3.54
C THR A 101 -14.96 4.49 -2.52
N LEU A 102 -13.94 4.11 -1.74
CA LEU A 102 -14.11 3.13 -0.66
C LEU A 102 -15.07 3.60 0.42
N HIS A 103 -15.05 4.88 0.76
CA HIS A 103 -15.99 5.46 1.73
C HIS A 103 -17.41 5.57 1.16
N ASP A 104 -17.55 6.07 -0.07
CA ASP A 104 -18.86 6.21 -0.74
C ASP A 104 -19.57 4.84 -0.88
N LEU A 105 -18.81 3.77 -1.11
CA LEU A 105 -19.32 2.40 -1.21
C LEU A 105 -19.41 1.67 0.14
N GLY A 106 -19.03 2.31 1.25
CA GLY A 106 -19.08 1.70 2.60
C GLY A 106 -18.10 0.53 2.79
N LEU A 107 -16.99 0.49 2.07
CA LEU A 107 -16.07 -0.65 2.01
C LEU A 107 -14.95 -0.63 3.06
N ILE A 108 -14.71 0.50 3.74
CA ILE A 108 -13.66 0.61 4.77
C ILE A 108 -13.85 -0.42 5.90
N GLY A 109 -15.07 -0.52 6.45
CA GLY A 109 -15.40 -1.49 7.50
C GLY A 109 -15.25 -2.95 7.04
N PRO A 110 -15.89 -3.35 5.92
CA PRO A 110 -15.76 -4.69 5.35
C PRO A 110 -14.32 -5.13 5.08
N ILE A 111 -13.49 -4.26 4.47
CA ILE A 111 -12.08 -4.57 4.20
C ILE A 111 -11.30 -4.74 5.50
N ARG A 112 -11.48 -3.82 6.47
CA ARG A 112 -10.83 -3.92 7.78
C ARG A 112 -11.18 -5.22 8.49
N LYS A 113 -12.46 -5.59 8.52
CA LYS A 113 -12.92 -6.84 9.14
C LYS A 113 -12.32 -8.06 8.45
N ALA A 114 -12.29 -8.08 7.11
CA ALA A 114 -11.69 -9.18 6.36
C ALA A 114 -10.21 -9.36 6.69
N VAL A 115 -9.43 -8.27 6.70
CA VAL A 115 -7.97 -8.34 6.89
C VAL A 115 -7.59 -8.55 8.36
N LEU A 116 -8.17 -7.78 9.28
CA LEU A 116 -7.76 -7.74 10.69
C LEU A 116 -8.40 -8.87 11.50
N ASP A 117 -9.70 -9.13 11.31
CA ASP A 117 -10.45 -10.06 12.15
C ASP A 117 -10.44 -11.47 11.55
N ASN A 118 -10.60 -11.57 10.23
CA ASN A 118 -10.69 -12.87 9.52
C ASN A 118 -9.34 -13.33 8.95
N GLY A 119 -8.31 -12.49 8.97
CA GLY A 119 -6.97 -12.85 8.49
C GLY A 119 -6.84 -12.99 6.97
N VAL A 120 -7.76 -12.41 6.19
CA VAL A 120 -7.69 -12.41 4.72
C VAL A 120 -6.42 -11.67 4.27
N PRO A 121 -5.56 -12.27 3.43
CA PRO A 121 -4.33 -11.64 2.98
C PRO A 121 -4.59 -10.36 2.17
N TYR A 122 -3.71 -9.39 2.33
CA TYR A 122 -3.77 -8.10 1.66
C TYR A 122 -2.49 -7.83 0.87
N ILE A 123 -2.63 -7.36 -0.36
CA ILE A 123 -1.53 -6.80 -1.16
C ILE A 123 -1.96 -5.43 -1.68
N GLY A 124 -1.27 -4.38 -1.25
CA GLY A 124 -1.47 -3.02 -1.76
C GLY A 124 -0.17 -2.47 -2.33
N TRP A 125 -0.26 -1.71 -3.43
CA TRP A 125 0.89 -0.98 -3.96
C TRP A 125 0.57 0.49 -4.19
N SER A 126 1.53 1.38 -3.93
CA SER A 126 1.39 2.83 -4.13
C SER A 126 0.17 3.38 -3.36
N ALA A 127 -0.88 3.85 -4.05
CA ALA A 127 -2.15 4.22 -3.41
C ALA A 127 -2.75 3.10 -2.52
N GLY A 128 -2.60 1.83 -2.92
CA GLY A 128 -2.99 0.67 -2.10
C GLY A 128 -2.20 0.55 -0.80
N THR A 129 -0.96 1.04 -0.76
CA THR A 129 -0.17 1.15 0.47
C THR A 129 -0.62 2.32 1.32
N ASN A 130 -0.90 3.49 0.71
CA ASN A 130 -1.39 4.64 1.45
C ASN A 130 -2.70 4.32 2.18
N ILE A 131 -3.66 3.64 1.54
CA ILE A 131 -4.92 3.32 2.21
C ILE A 131 -4.75 2.29 3.34
N GLY A 132 -3.67 1.51 3.36
CA GLY A 132 -3.34 0.61 4.47
C GLY A 132 -2.97 1.35 5.76
N CYS A 133 -2.64 2.64 5.68
CA CYS A 133 -2.23 3.47 6.81
C CYS A 133 -3.46 4.03 7.58
N PRO A 134 -3.25 4.70 8.73
CA PRO A 134 -4.35 5.34 9.46
C PRO A 134 -5.09 6.39 8.63
N THR A 135 -4.34 7.14 7.81
CA THR A 135 -4.90 8.14 6.89
C THR A 135 -4.15 8.18 5.57
N ILE A 136 -4.68 8.90 4.58
CA ILE A 136 -3.98 9.15 3.31
C ILE A 136 -3.07 10.39 3.30
N ARG A 137 -2.83 11.05 4.45
CA ARG A 137 -2.15 12.36 4.54
C ARG A 137 -0.70 12.38 4.04
N THR A 138 -0.06 11.23 3.92
CA THR A 138 1.32 11.09 3.41
C THR A 138 1.38 10.57 1.97
N THR A 139 0.27 10.65 1.23
CA THR A 139 0.28 10.41 -0.23
C THR A 139 0.99 11.54 -0.97
N ASN A 140 1.58 11.22 -2.13
CA ASN A 140 2.15 12.20 -3.05
C ASN A 140 1.13 12.70 -4.06
N ASP A 141 -0.07 12.12 -4.06
CA ASP A 141 -1.09 12.39 -5.05
C ASP A 141 -1.73 13.75 -4.86
N MET A 142 -1.95 14.43 -5.98
CA MET A 142 -2.74 15.66 -6.02
C MET A 142 -4.20 15.38 -5.59
N PRO A 143 -4.79 16.23 -4.72
CA PRO A 143 -6.19 16.12 -4.30
C PRO A 143 -7.14 16.59 -5.43
N ILE A 144 -7.39 15.72 -6.40
CA ILE A 144 -8.15 16.05 -7.62
C ILE A 144 -9.68 15.96 -7.48
N ILE A 145 -10.19 15.63 -6.28
CA ILE A 145 -11.62 15.55 -5.97
C ILE A 145 -11.93 16.33 -4.70
N THR A 146 -13.20 16.72 -4.53
CA THR A 146 -13.67 17.50 -3.38
C THR A 146 -14.21 16.60 -2.25
N GLY A 147 -14.29 17.15 -1.04
CA GLY A 147 -14.79 16.46 0.16
C GLY A 147 -13.72 15.57 0.80
N ALA A 148 -12.76 16.18 1.50
CA ALA A 148 -11.62 15.47 2.08
C ALA A 148 -12.08 14.44 3.12
N ILE A 149 -11.91 13.16 2.79
CA ILE A 149 -12.00 12.05 3.73
C ILE A 149 -10.58 11.49 3.87
N LEU A 150 -9.99 11.70 5.03
CA LEU A 150 -8.59 11.35 5.31
C LEU A 150 -8.41 9.99 5.99
N PRO A 151 -9.25 9.56 6.95
CA PRO A 151 -9.15 8.25 7.55
C PRO A 151 -9.23 7.14 6.50
N SER A 152 -8.48 6.07 6.71
CA SER A 152 -8.43 4.94 5.78
C SER A 152 -8.47 3.59 6.51
N LEU A 153 -7.81 2.55 5.98
CA LEU A 153 -7.95 1.20 6.50
C LEU A 153 -7.24 0.97 7.83
N ASN A 154 -6.27 1.79 8.25
CA ASN A 154 -5.57 1.65 9.53
C ASN A 154 -5.16 0.18 9.82
N LEU A 155 -4.48 -0.45 8.87
CA LEU A 155 -3.93 -1.80 8.95
C LEU A 155 -2.55 -1.81 9.63
N VAL A 156 -1.84 -0.68 9.55
CA VAL A 156 -0.61 -0.39 10.30
C VAL A 156 -0.82 0.89 11.11
N PRO A 157 -0.15 1.05 12.28
CA PRO A 157 -0.39 2.17 13.17
C PRO A 157 0.53 3.38 12.90
N PHE A 158 1.13 3.47 11.72
CA PHE A 158 2.04 4.54 11.31
C PHE A 158 1.74 4.96 9.87
N GLN A 159 2.21 6.13 9.47
CA GLN A 159 2.03 6.62 8.11
C GLN A 159 3.12 6.10 7.19
N ILE A 160 2.79 5.85 5.93
CA ILE A 160 3.75 5.49 4.90
C ILE A 160 3.74 6.57 3.81
N ASN A 161 4.92 7.04 3.43
CA ASN A 161 5.12 7.80 2.20
C ASN A 161 5.71 6.85 1.14
N PRO A 162 4.87 6.27 0.25
CA PRO A 162 5.37 5.44 -0.86
C PRO A 162 6.05 6.33 -1.90
N HIS A 163 6.79 5.71 -2.82
CA HIS A 163 7.63 6.42 -3.79
C HIS A 163 8.52 7.48 -3.11
N TYR A 164 9.04 7.17 -1.91
CA TYR A 164 9.93 8.09 -1.23
C TYR A 164 11.21 8.23 -2.05
N LEU A 165 11.56 9.47 -2.36
CA LEU A 165 12.76 9.79 -3.11
C LEU A 165 13.43 10.99 -2.44
N GLU A 166 14.64 10.75 -1.97
CA GLU A 166 15.53 11.77 -1.46
C GLU A 166 16.28 12.41 -2.63
N ALA A 167 15.57 13.25 -3.39
CA ALA A 167 16.16 14.00 -4.49
C ALA A 167 15.69 15.45 -4.48
N SER A 168 16.65 16.35 -4.69
CA SER A 168 16.40 17.74 -5.08
C SER A 168 16.56 17.87 -6.59
N VAL A 169 15.58 18.46 -7.26
CA VAL A 169 15.74 18.84 -8.67
C VAL A 169 16.56 20.14 -8.71
N GLU A 170 17.66 20.14 -9.45
CA GLU A 170 18.51 21.33 -9.60
C GLU A 170 17.68 22.51 -10.13
N GLY A 171 17.77 23.67 -9.46
CA GLY A 171 17.01 24.86 -9.81
C GLY A 171 15.52 24.84 -9.38
N HIS A 172 15.05 23.80 -8.71
CA HIS A 172 13.71 23.75 -8.13
C HIS A 172 13.73 24.21 -6.67
N PHE A 173 13.01 25.30 -6.37
CA PHE A 173 12.93 25.91 -5.04
C PHE A 173 11.69 25.53 -4.22
N GLY A 174 10.84 24.64 -4.74
CA GLY A 174 9.72 24.09 -3.96
C GLY A 174 10.19 23.07 -2.93
N GLU A 175 9.33 22.78 -1.95
CA GLU A 175 9.68 21.92 -0.82
C GLU A 175 10.03 20.50 -1.28
N THR A 176 11.16 20.01 -0.77
CA THR A 176 11.61 18.63 -0.84
C THR A 176 10.62 17.69 -0.17
N ARG A 177 10.77 16.38 -0.40
CA ARG A 177 9.91 15.40 0.28
C ARG A 177 10.08 15.45 1.80
N ASP A 178 11.31 15.63 2.26
CA ASP A 178 11.64 15.70 3.67
C ASP A 178 10.97 16.90 4.33
N GLU A 179 11.05 18.09 3.72
CA GLU A 179 10.39 19.29 4.24
C GLU A 179 8.88 19.10 4.38
N ARG A 180 8.21 18.51 3.38
CA ARG A 180 6.76 18.22 3.47
C ARG A 180 6.42 17.24 4.59
N ILE A 181 7.26 16.23 4.81
CA ILE A 181 7.07 15.28 5.92
C ILE A 181 7.32 15.96 7.27
N GLN A 182 8.29 16.88 7.35
CA GLN A 182 8.53 17.66 8.58
C GLN A 182 7.37 18.61 8.89
N GLU A 183 6.77 19.26 7.89
CA GLU A 183 5.53 20.03 8.08
C GLU A 183 4.40 19.16 8.63
N PHE A 184 4.23 17.95 8.08
CA PHE A 184 3.26 16.99 8.59
C PHE A 184 3.52 16.65 10.06
N LEU A 185 4.77 16.40 10.44
CA LEU A 185 5.16 16.04 11.81
C LEU A 185 4.98 17.20 12.79
N GLU A 186 5.07 18.45 12.34
CA GLU A 186 4.85 19.59 13.22
C GLU A 186 3.38 19.76 13.62
N VAL A 187 2.47 19.32 12.77
CA VAL A 187 1.03 19.25 13.07
C VAL A 187 0.67 17.93 13.78
N ASN A 188 1.31 16.82 13.41
CA ASN A 188 0.95 15.46 13.81
C ASN A 188 2.10 14.79 14.59
N LYS A 189 2.45 15.37 15.74
CA LYS A 189 3.68 15.08 16.51
C LYS A 189 3.83 13.61 16.97
N HIS A 190 2.73 12.86 16.98
CA HIS A 190 2.70 11.46 17.43
C HIS A 190 2.59 10.45 16.29
N GLU A 191 2.55 10.91 15.04
CA GLU A 191 2.36 10.06 13.87
C GLU A 191 3.68 9.91 13.09
N PRO A 192 4.48 8.86 13.34
CA PRO A 192 5.71 8.65 12.58
C PRO A 192 5.39 8.37 11.10
N VAL A 193 6.29 8.84 10.23
CA VAL A 193 6.19 8.64 8.78
C VAL A 193 7.35 7.77 8.32
N VAL A 194 7.03 6.68 7.62
CA VAL A 194 7.99 5.77 7.00
C VAL A 194 8.05 6.07 5.51
N GLY A 195 9.14 6.67 5.05
CA GLY A 195 9.44 6.84 3.63
C GLY A 195 10.01 5.56 3.05
N ILE A 196 9.27 4.91 2.14
CA ILE A 196 9.73 3.69 1.47
C ILE A 196 10.03 3.97 -0.02
N PRO A 197 11.27 3.76 -0.50
CA PRO A 197 11.61 3.96 -1.91
C PRO A 197 10.95 2.97 -2.85
N GLU A 198 10.88 3.31 -4.14
CA GLU A 198 10.46 2.35 -5.18
C GLU A 198 11.34 1.09 -5.18
N GLY A 199 10.74 -0.07 -5.43
CA GLY A 199 11.39 -1.39 -5.38
C GLY A 199 11.42 -2.01 -3.99
N THR A 200 10.73 -1.41 -3.02
CA THR A 200 10.77 -1.82 -1.61
C THR A 200 9.36 -2.01 -1.06
N TRP A 201 9.21 -2.81 -0.02
CA TRP A 201 7.92 -3.11 0.59
C TRP A 201 8.04 -3.44 2.08
N LEU A 202 6.93 -3.27 2.79
CA LEU A 202 6.76 -3.77 4.14
C LEU A 202 5.90 -5.04 4.11
N HIS A 203 6.26 -6.01 4.94
CA HIS A 203 5.50 -7.24 5.13
C HIS A 203 5.13 -7.40 6.61
N ILE A 204 3.84 -7.52 6.87
CA ILE A 204 3.30 -7.84 8.19
C ILE A 204 2.82 -9.28 8.14
N LEU A 205 3.50 -10.18 8.85
CA LEU A 205 3.13 -11.59 8.96
C LEU A 205 3.01 -11.96 10.43
N ASP A 206 1.80 -12.35 10.84
CA ASP A 206 1.48 -12.75 12.22
C ASP A 206 1.95 -11.72 13.27
N GLY A 207 1.72 -10.44 12.94
CA GLY A 207 2.06 -9.30 13.80
C GLY A 207 3.53 -8.87 13.75
N LYS A 208 4.39 -9.58 13.01
CA LYS A 208 5.78 -9.20 12.79
C LYS A 208 5.91 -8.32 11.55
N LEU A 209 6.50 -7.15 11.73
CA LEU A 209 6.81 -6.21 10.65
C LEU A 209 8.25 -6.45 10.16
N SER A 210 8.40 -6.53 8.84
CA SER A 210 9.70 -6.62 8.18
C SER A 210 9.76 -5.72 6.95
N TYR A 211 10.97 -5.25 6.64
CA TYR A 211 11.25 -4.43 5.46
C TYR A 211 12.08 -5.22 4.46
N HIS A 212 11.71 -5.09 3.19
CA HIS A 212 12.28 -5.82 2.07
C HIS A 212 12.57 -4.88 0.90
N THR A 213 13.59 -5.22 0.12
CA THR A 213 14.09 -4.36 -0.95
C THR A 213 14.63 -5.20 -2.09
N ALA A 214 14.24 -4.85 -3.32
CA ALA A 214 14.77 -5.45 -4.55
C ALA A 214 15.99 -4.70 -5.11
N ASN A 215 16.35 -3.56 -4.50
CA ASN A 215 17.39 -2.65 -5.02
C ASN A 215 18.26 -2.05 -3.91
N GLU A 216 18.33 -2.71 -2.75
CA GLU A 216 19.17 -2.36 -1.60
C GLU A 216 18.93 -0.97 -1.01
N LYS A 217 17.87 -0.27 -1.43
CA LYS A 217 17.52 1.04 -0.87
C LYS A 217 17.01 0.86 0.56
N PRO A 218 17.46 1.70 1.51
CA PRO A 218 16.92 1.73 2.87
C PRO A 218 15.58 2.48 2.91
N LEU A 219 14.75 2.17 3.91
CA LEU A 219 13.65 3.06 4.30
C LEU A 219 14.21 4.21 5.15
N LYS A 220 13.46 5.31 5.20
CA LYS A 220 13.77 6.47 6.05
C LYS A 220 12.61 6.74 7.00
N LEU A 221 12.89 6.70 8.31
CA LEU A 221 11.93 6.98 9.37
C LEU A 221 12.01 8.45 9.78
N PHE A 222 10.87 9.12 9.79
CA PHE A 222 10.72 10.49 10.27
C PHE A 222 9.90 10.49 11.56
N SER A 223 10.34 11.26 12.55
CA SER A 223 9.66 11.42 13.84
C SER A 223 9.83 12.85 14.33
N HIS A 224 8.79 13.43 14.92
CA HIS A 224 8.83 14.81 15.41
C HIS A 224 9.97 15.02 16.42
N GLY A 225 10.74 16.09 16.22
CA GLY A 225 11.85 16.48 17.08
C GLY A 225 13.07 15.54 17.04
N LYS A 226 13.17 14.66 16.02
CA LYS A 226 14.31 13.75 15.84
C LYS A 226 14.84 13.86 14.41
N GLU A 227 16.15 13.69 14.28
CA GLU A 227 16.77 13.49 12.96
C GLU A 227 16.23 12.21 12.31
N PRO A 228 15.97 12.21 10.99
CA PRO A 228 15.52 11.01 10.30
C PRO A 228 16.54 9.87 10.40
N VAL A 229 16.05 8.63 10.53
CA VAL A 229 16.88 7.43 10.70
C VAL A 229 16.65 6.47 9.54
N TYR A 230 17.72 5.88 9.00
CA TYR A 230 17.64 4.89 7.93
C TYR A 230 17.63 3.47 8.51
N TYR A 231 16.85 2.60 7.87
CA TYR A 231 16.84 1.16 8.16
C TYR A 231 16.96 0.38 6.85
N GLY A 232 17.88 -0.58 6.83
CA GLY A 232 18.06 -1.54 5.74
C GLY A 232 17.19 -2.78 5.89
N ALA A 233 17.27 -3.67 4.91
CA ALA A 233 16.68 -5.00 5.04
C ALA A 233 17.38 -5.77 6.18
N GLY A 234 16.58 -6.35 7.08
CA GLY A 234 17.07 -7.11 8.24
C GLY A 234 17.19 -6.31 9.54
N ASP A 235 17.10 -4.98 9.50
CA ASP A 235 17.04 -4.18 10.73
C ASP A 235 15.70 -4.38 11.46
N ASP A 236 15.72 -4.32 12.78
CA ASP A 236 14.51 -4.43 13.60
C ASP A 236 13.71 -3.13 13.58
N ILE A 237 12.56 -3.19 12.91
CA ILE A 237 11.58 -2.10 12.82
C ILE A 237 10.27 -2.41 13.55
N GLN A 238 10.22 -3.48 14.35
CA GLN A 238 9.01 -3.94 15.03
C GLN A 238 8.42 -2.87 15.97
N PHE A 239 9.25 -1.98 16.50
CA PHE A 239 8.83 -0.87 17.37
C PHE A 239 7.79 0.05 16.69
N LEU A 240 7.74 0.10 15.35
CA LEU A 240 6.71 0.84 14.62
C LEU A 240 5.31 0.30 14.89
N MET A 241 5.16 -1.01 15.10
CA MET A 241 3.87 -1.65 15.40
C MET A 241 3.36 -1.37 16.83
N ALA A 242 4.23 -0.86 17.72
CA ALA A 242 3.85 -0.47 19.08
C ALA A 242 3.28 0.96 19.15
N HIS A 243 3.34 1.72 18.06
CA HIS A 243 2.71 3.03 18.00
C HIS A 243 1.19 2.87 17.99
N SER A 244 0.48 3.85 18.53
CA SER A 244 -0.97 3.98 18.40
C SER A 244 -1.22 5.41 17.97
N CYS A 245 -1.45 5.60 16.67
CA CYS A 245 -1.94 6.85 16.11
C CYS A 245 -3.47 6.92 16.22
#